data_AF-A0A553I6M1-F1
#
_entry.id   AF-A0A553I6M1-F1
#
_cell.length_a   1.000
_cell.length_b   1.000
_cell.length_c   1.000
_cell.angle_alpha   90.00
_cell.angle_beta   90.00
_cell.angle_gamma   90.00
#
_symmetry.space_group_name_H-M   'P 1'
#
loop_
_entity.id
_entity.type
_entity.pdbx_description
1 polymer ?
#
loop_
_entity_poly.entity_id
_entity_poly.type
_entity_poly.pdbx_seq_one_letter_code
_entity_poly.pdbx_strand_id
1 'polypeptide(L)'
;MRSLINSILRITQLFLVLIATALLGNVRASTQHAASSATAAINFAIFVCVLSWIAVLYSLLAHFVDAVAIPIVAIALDGFATLFTFIGAVVLSAKLTTVNCANIGTRPTDWIAFGSADTEKRCREIQAGLVFMWFLFGTFTVALVLAFREFRRGGGSVRGPSLASMSQIGV
;
A
#
# COMPACT_ATOMS: atom_id res chain seq x y z
N MET A 1 20.80 1.19 13.07
CA MET A 1 20.19 2.28 12.29
C MET A 1 19.34 1.78 11.12
N ARG A 2 19.84 0.91 10.22
CA ARG A 2 19.03 0.36 9.11
C ARG A 2 17.81 -0.46 9.55
N SER A 3 17.96 -1.32 10.56
CA SER A 3 16.83 -2.07 11.14
C SER A 3 15.74 -1.13 11.68
N LEU A 4 16.12 -0.05 12.39
CA LEU A 4 15.16 0.96 12.86
C LEU A 4 14.40 1.65 11.72
N ILE A 5 15.08 2.00 10.63
CA ILE A 5 14.44 2.61 9.45
C ILE A 5 13.43 1.64 8.83
N ASN A 6 13.79 0.37 8.68
CA ASN A 6 12.89 -0.64 8.14
C ASN A 6 11.66 -0.84 9.06
N SER A 7 11.85 -0.93 10.38
CA SER A 7 10.73 -1.08 11.33
C SER A 7 9.78 0.13 11.30
N ILE A 8 10.31 1.36 11.30
CA ILE A 8 9.50 2.59 11.20
C ILE A 8 8.72 2.61 9.90
N LEU A 9 9.36 2.21 8.79
CA LEU A 9 8.73 2.18 7.49
C LEU A 9 7.58 1.15 7.45
N ARG A 10 7.77 -0.04 8.01
CA ARG A 10 6.71 -1.06 8.10
C ARG A 10 5.52 -0.62 8.96
N ILE A 11 5.78 0.00 10.11
CA ILE A 11 4.72 0.55 10.98
C ILE A 11 3.96 1.67 10.26
N THR A 12 4.69 2.55 9.56
CA THR A 12 4.10 3.64 8.78
C THR A 12 3.22 3.09 7.66
N GLN A 13 3.70 2.08 6.92
CA GLN A 13 2.92 1.40 5.88
C GLN A 13 1.64 0.80 6.47
N LEU A 14 1.73 0.08 7.60
CA LEU A 14 0.56 -0.52 8.26
C LEU A 14 -0.49 0.53 8.62
N PHE A 15 -0.06 1.66 9.18
CA PHE A 15 -0.95 2.77 9.52
C PHE A 15 -1.61 3.40 8.29
N LEU A 16 -0.83 3.64 7.22
CA LEU A 16 -1.34 4.20 5.97
C LEU A 16 -2.33 3.25 5.28
N VAL A 17 -2.05 1.95 5.22
CA VAL A 17 -2.97 0.95 4.66
C VAL A 17 -4.26 0.89 5.47
N LEU A 18 -4.19 0.93 6.81
CA LEU A 18 -5.36 0.92 7.68
C LEU A 18 -6.27 2.12 7.41
N ILE A 19 -5.72 3.32 7.38
CA ILE A 19 -6.50 4.54 7.11
C ILE A 19 -7.08 4.52 5.70
N ALA A 20 -6.29 4.17 4.69
CA ALA A 20 -6.76 4.10 3.31
C ALA A 20 -7.92 3.09 3.17
N THR A 21 -7.81 1.93 3.83
CA THR A 21 -8.87 0.91 3.84
C THR A 21 -10.13 1.41 4.54
N ALA A 22 -10.00 2.09 5.69
CA ALA A 22 -11.13 2.62 6.44
C ALA A 22 -11.91 3.69 5.64
N LEU A 23 -11.20 4.64 5.02
CA LEU A 23 -11.81 5.70 4.21
C LEU A 23 -12.49 5.14 2.96
N LEU A 24 -11.78 4.31 2.17
CA LEU A 24 -12.32 3.74 0.95
C LEU A 24 -13.45 2.73 1.23
N GLY A 25 -13.36 2.02 2.35
CA GLY A 25 -14.44 1.14 2.85
C GLY A 25 -15.70 1.92 3.22
N ASN A 26 -15.57 3.08 3.87
CA ASN A 26 -16.71 3.92 4.21
C ASN A 26 -17.38 4.54 2.97
N VAL A 27 -16.58 4.95 1.97
CA VAL A 27 -17.08 5.39 0.67
C VAL A 27 -17.88 4.28 -0.03
N ARG A 28 -17.41 3.04 0.07
CA ARG A 28 -18.13 1.88 -0.50
C ARG A 28 -19.44 1.59 0.24
N ALA A 29 -19.43 1.65 1.56
CA ALA A 29 -20.63 1.41 2.37
C ALA A 29 -21.71 2.49 2.18
N SER A 30 -21.29 3.74 1.92
CA SER A 30 -22.18 4.88 1.67
C SER A 30 -22.63 5.02 0.21
N THR A 31 -22.33 4.04 -0.64
CA THR A 31 -22.67 4.06 -2.06
C THR A 31 -24.14 3.69 -2.29
N GLN A 32 -24.91 4.62 -2.86
CA GLN A 32 -26.29 4.47 -3.28
C GLN A 32 -26.42 4.97 -4.74
N HIS A 33 -26.81 4.10 -5.68
CA HIS A 33 -27.01 4.45 -7.10
C HIS A 33 -25.84 5.19 -7.78
N ALA A 34 -24.58 4.89 -7.43
CA ALA A 34 -23.42 5.48 -8.10
C ALA A 34 -23.22 4.91 -9.52
N ALA A 35 -22.65 5.73 -10.42
CA ALA A 35 -22.30 5.29 -11.77
C ALA A 35 -21.37 4.07 -11.76
N SER A 36 -21.52 3.18 -12.76
CA SER A 36 -20.72 1.95 -12.84
C SER A 36 -19.21 2.23 -12.91
N SER A 37 -18.82 3.30 -13.63
CA SER A 37 -17.42 3.71 -13.77
C SER A 37 -16.81 4.19 -12.45
N ALA A 38 -17.57 4.95 -11.65
CA ALA A 38 -17.17 5.39 -10.31
C ALA A 38 -17.01 4.20 -9.36
N THR A 39 -17.97 3.27 -9.41
CA THR A 39 -18.01 2.07 -8.58
C THR A 39 -16.84 1.13 -8.90
N ALA A 40 -16.47 1.00 -10.17
CA ALA A 40 -15.32 0.21 -10.61
C ALA A 40 -13.99 0.77 -10.09
N ALA A 41 -13.80 2.09 -10.12
CA ALA A 41 -12.59 2.74 -9.59
C ALA A 41 -12.43 2.50 -8.07
N ILE A 42 -13.52 2.63 -7.30
CA ILE A 42 -13.50 2.37 -5.85
C ILE A 42 -13.21 0.89 -5.56
N ASN A 43 -13.82 -0.03 -6.31
CA ASN A 43 -13.56 -1.46 -6.18
C ASN A 43 -12.09 -1.81 -6.43
N PHE A 44 -11.49 -1.22 -7.48
CA PHE A 44 -10.07 -1.40 -7.74
C PHE A 44 -9.21 -0.85 -6.61
N ALA A 45 -9.54 0.32 -6.06
CA ALA A 45 -8.82 0.89 -4.91
C ALA A 45 -8.90 0.00 -3.66
N ILE A 46 -10.05 -0.61 -3.37
CA ILE A 46 -10.19 -1.57 -2.26
C ILE A 46 -9.36 -2.83 -2.51
N PHE A 47 -9.35 -3.36 -3.74
CA PHE A 47 -8.49 -4.49 -4.11
C PHE A 47 -7.01 -4.16 -3.86
N VAL A 48 -6.57 -2.97 -4.23
CA VAL A 48 -5.20 -2.49 -3.99
C VAL A 48 -4.90 -2.40 -2.49
N CYS A 49 -5.85 -1.94 -1.67
CA CYS A 49 -5.70 -1.93 -0.22
C CYS A 49 -5.53 -3.34 0.36
N VAL A 50 -6.30 -4.31 -0.12
CA VAL A 50 -6.18 -5.72 0.31
C VAL A 50 -4.83 -6.31 -0.08
N LEU A 51 -4.35 -6.05 -1.31
CA LEU A 51 -2.99 -6.46 -1.71
C LEU A 51 -1.91 -5.81 -0.84
N SER A 52 -2.09 -4.54 -0.50
CA SER A 52 -1.17 -3.81 0.38
C SER A 52 -1.15 -4.39 1.80
N TRP A 53 -2.30 -4.82 2.32
CA TRP A 53 -2.39 -5.56 3.59
C TRP A 53 -1.57 -6.86 3.54
N ILE A 54 -1.70 -7.64 2.47
CA ILE A 54 -0.94 -8.89 2.31
C ILE A 54 0.57 -8.60 2.28
N ALA A 55 1.00 -7.58 1.52
CA ALA A 55 2.40 -7.20 1.44
C ALA A 55 2.97 -6.74 2.80
N VAL A 56 2.23 -5.91 3.54
CA VAL A 56 2.64 -5.42 4.87
C VAL A 56 2.68 -6.54 5.90
N LEU A 57 1.63 -7.36 5.99
CA LEU A 57 1.56 -8.46 6.96
C LEU A 57 2.64 -9.51 6.69
N TYR A 58 2.86 -9.87 5.43
CA TYR A 58 3.94 -10.78 5.05
C TYR A 58 5.30 -10.22 5.47
N SER A 59 5.57 -8.95 5.14
CA SER A 59 6.85 -8.32 5.46
C SER A 59 7.06 -8.13 6.96
N LEU A 60 5.98 -7.92 7.72
CA LEU A 60 6.02 -7.82 9.18
C LEU A 60 6.33 -9.19 9.80
N LEU A 61 5.65 -10.25 9.35
CA LEU A 61 5.92 -11.61 9.82
C LEU A 61 7.35 -12.06 9.48
N ALA A 62 7.83 -11.74 8.27
CA ALA A 62 9.20 -12.01 7.85
C ALA A 62 10.25 -11.30 8.72
N HIS A 63 9.88 -10.21 9.41
CA HIS A 63 10.77 -9.52 10.35
C HIS A 63 10.87 -10.24 11.71
N PHE A 64 9.85 -11.00 12.12
CA PHE A 64 9.85 -11.74 13.40
C PHE A 64 10.22 -13.21 13.25
N VAL A 65 9.98 -13.79 12.07
CA VAL A 65 10.15 -15.22 11.81
C VAL A 65 11.04 -15.42 10.60
N ASP A 66 12.33 -15.70 10.84
CA ASP A 66 13.33 -15.94 9.79
C ASP A 66 12.97 -17.13 8.90
N ALA A 67 12.24 -18.12 9.42
CA ALA A 67 11.80 -19.29 8.65
C ALA A 67 10.83 -18.95 7.51
N VAL A 68 10.14 -17.81 7.57
CA VAL A 68 9.18 -17.35 6.55
C VAL A 68 9.77 -16.26 5.66
N ALA A 69 10.97 -15.75 6.01
CA ALA A 69 11.63 -14.63 5.34
C ALA A 69 12.24 -15.04 3.99
N ILE A 70 11.39 -15.25 2.98
CA ILE A 70 11.82 -15.50 1.60
C ILE A 70 11.98 -14.14 0.90
N PRO A 71 13.21 -13.66 0.64
CA PRO A 71 13.44 -12.29 0.16
C PRO A 71 12.80 -12.00 -1.20
N ILE A 72 12.75 -13.01 -2.07
CA ILE A 72 12.14 -12.91 -3.40
C ILE A 72 10.64 -12.64 -3.31
N VAL A 73 9.95 -13.32 -2.37
CA VAL A 73 8.51 -13.13 -2.17
C VAL A 73 8.23 -11.75 -1.60
N ALA A 74 9.04 -11.27 -0.65
CA ALA A 74 8.92 -9.92 -0.11
C ALA A 74 9.07 -8.85 -1.21
N ILE A 75 10.10 -8.97 -2.06
CA ILE A 75 10.35 -8.03 -3.16
C ILE A 75 9.20 -8.07 -4.19
N ALA A 76 8.69 -9.26 -4.52
CA ALA A 76 7.57 -9.39 -5.43
C ALA A 76 6.29 -8.75 -4.86
N LEU A 77 5.98 -9.00 -3.60
CA LEU A 77 4.81 -8.42 -2.92
C LEU A 77 4.93 -6.90 -2.78
N ASP A 78 6.07 -6.37 -2.34
CA ASP A 78 6.33 -4.93 -2.27
C ASP A 78 6.28 -4.30 -3.68
N GLY A 79 6.74 -5.02 -4.72
CA GLY A 79 6.67 -4.60 -6.12
C GLY A 79 5.25 -4.52 -6.67
N PHE A 80 4.44 -5.55 -6.45
CA PHE A 80 3.02 -5.53 -6.82
C PHE A 80 2.26 -4.45 -6.05
N ALA A 81 2.48 -4.32 -4.74
CA ALA A 81 1.87 -3.28 -3.94
C ALA A 81 2.24 -1.88 -4.47
N THR A 82 3.50 -1.64 -4.80
CA THR A 82 3.96 -0.37 -5.42
C THR A 82 3.25 -0.10 -6.75
N LEU A 83 3.21 -1.08 -7.64
CA LEU A 83 2.60 -0.93 -8.97
C LEU A 83 1.09 -0.64 -8.89
N PHE A 84 0.36 -1.43 -8.11
CA PHE A 84 -1.09 -1.29 -7.99
C PHE A 84 -1.50 -0.04 -7.22
N THR A 85 -0.76 0.36 -6.17
CA THR A 85 -0.98 1.63 -5.46
C THR A 85 -0.79 2.82 -6.38
N PHE A 86 0.23 2.81 -7.24
CA PHE A 86 0.43 3.85 -8.24
C PHE A 86 -0.75 3.93 -9.22
N ILE A 87 -1.14 2.80 -9.82
CA ILE A 87 -2.27 2.77 -10.78
C ILE A 87 -3.55 3.28 -10.11
N GLY A 88 -3.84 2.82 -8.90
CA GLY A 88 -5.07 3.21 -8.21
C GLY A 88 -5.08 4.67 -7.80
N ALA A 89 -3.94 5.24 -7.38
CA ALA A 89 -3.83 6.67 -7.08
C ALA A 89 -4.05 7.54 -8.34
N VAL A 90 -3.50 7.12 -9.49
CA VAL A 90 -3.69 7.81 -10.77
C VAL A 90 -5.15 7.74 -11.22
N VAL A 91 -5.77 6.55 -11.19
CA VAL A 91 -7.19 6.38 -11.56
C VAL A 91 -8.10 7.22 -10.67
N LEU A 92 -7.86 7.23 -9.36
CA LEU A 92 -8.67 7.98 -8.41
C LEU A 92 -8.52 9.50 -8.61
N SER A 93 -7.31 9.96 -8.92
CA SER A 93 -7.02 11.36 -9.27
C SER A 93 -7.75 11.77 -10.55
N ALA A 94 -7.68 10.93 -11.60
CA ALA A 94 -8.32 11.18 -12.89
C ALA A 94 -9.85 11.20 -12.80
N LYS A 95 -10.44 10.51 -11.82
CA LYS A 95 -11.89 10.48 -11.61
C LYS A 95 -12.40 11.57 -10.66
N LEU A 96 -11.61 11.99 -9.68
CA LEU A 96 -12.05 12.98 -8.70
C LEU A 96 -12.12 14.39 -9.30
N THR A 97 -11.10 14.83 -10.05
CA THR A 97 -11.03 16.12 -10.79
C THR A 97 -11.53 17.38 -10.05
N THR A 98 -11.59 17.33 -8.71
CA THR A 98 -12.03 18.43 -7.86
C THR A 98 -11.09 18.58 -6.69
N VAL A 99 -10.84 19.83 -6.32
CA VAL A 99 -10.04 20.20 -5.14
C VAL A 99 -10.94 20.69 -4.01
N ASN A 100 -12.10 21.26 -4.36
CA ASN A 100 -13.08 21.79 -3.42
C ASN A 100 -14.34 20.93 -3.42
N CYS A 101 -14.58 20.23 -2.31
CA CYS A 101 -15.79 19.43 -2.12
C CYS A 101 -16.99 20.25 -1.60
N ALA A 102 -16.77 21.45 -1.06
CA ALA A 102 -17.81 22.31 -0.49
C ALA A 102 -18.65 23.05 -1.55
N ASN A 103 -18.15 23.17 -2.78
CA ASN A 103 -18.86 23.84 -3.87
C ASN A 103 -18.81 22.99 -5.11
N ILE A 104 -19.72 22.02 -5.14
CA ILE A 104 -19.84 21.04 -6.21
C ILE A 104 -20.60 21.72 -7.35
N GLY A 105 -19.87 22.40 -8.24
CA GLY A 105 -20.47 22.98 -9.44
C GLY A 105 -21.08 21.92 -10.37
N THR A 106 -21.42 22.31 -11.60
CA THR A 106 -21.96 21.37 -12.59
C THR A 106 -20.92 20.29 -12.93
N ARG A 107 -21.15 19.07 -12.49
CA ARG A 107 -20.32 17.89 -12.77
C ARG A 107 -21.11 16.89 -13.62
N PRO A 108 -20.43 16.09 -14.46
CA PRO A 108 -21.10 15.08 -15.26
C PRO A 108 -21.73 14.01 -14.35
N THR A 109 -22.80 13.38 -14.83
CA THR A 109 -23.61 12.43 -14.04
C THR A 109 -22.84 11.17 -13.62
N ASP A 110 -21.69 10.90 -14.25
CA ASP A 110 -20.81 9.76 -13.96
C ASP A 110 -19.69 10.08 -12.93
N TRP A 111 -19.73 11.26 -12.33
CA TRP A 111 -18.70 11.74 -11.41
C TRP A 111 -18.60 10.91 -10.12
N ILE A 112 -17.37 10.65 -9.67
CA ILE A 112 -17.07 9.64 -8.65
C ILE A 112 -17.62 9.95 -7.24
N ALA A 113 -17.86 11.22 -6.95
CA ALA A 113 -18.42 11.61 -5.65
C ALA A 113 -19.95 11.53 -5.60
N PHE A 114 -20.64 11.38 -6.75
CA PHE A 114 -22.09 11.16 -6.77
C PHE A 114 -22.46 9.74 -6.35
N GLY A 115 -23.66 9.61 -5.79
CA GLY A 115 -24.22 8.35 -5.31
C GLY A 115 -24.05 8.12 -3.81
N SER A 116 -24.29 9.15 -3.00
CA SER A 116 -24.42 9.05 -1.54
C SER A 116 -25.44 10.08 -1.05
N ALA A 117 -26.03 9.85 0.13
CA ALA A 117 -26.90 10.82 0.79
C ALA A 117 -26.18 12.17 1.01
N ASP A 118 -24.87 12.10 1.33
CA ASP A 118 -24.00 13.27 1.53
C ASP A 118 -22.84 13.27 0.52
N THR A 119 -23.03 13.91 -0.63
CA THR A 119 -22.02 13.99 -1.70
C THR A 119 -20.73 14.70 -1.24
N GLU A 120 -20.86 15.72 -0.39
CA GLU A 120 -19.72 16.48 0.15
C GLU A 120 -18.83 15.62 1.06
N LYS A 121 -19.45 14.82 1.94
CA LYS A 121 -18.74 13.89 2.84
C LYS A 121 -17.98 12.85 2.02
N ARG A 122 -18.65 12.22 1.05
CA ARG A 122 -18.04 11.23 0.16
C ARG A 122 -16.86 11.81 -0.63
N CYS A 123 -16.98 13.03 -1.15
CA CYS A 123 -15.90 13.71 -1.86
C CYS A 123 -14.66 13.91 -0.96
N ARG A 124 -14.85 14.37 0.27
CA ARG A 124 -13.76 14.54 1.24
C ARG A 124 -13.08 13.22 1.61
N GLU A 125 -13.85 12.16 1.78
CA GLU A 125 -13.30 10.83 2.08
C GLU A 125 -12.48 10.27 0.92
N ILE A 126 -12.95 10.45 -0.33
CA ILE A 126 -12.20 10.06 -1.53
C ILE A 126 -10.92 10.89 -1.67
N GLN A 127 -10.98 12.20 -1.43
CA GLN A 127 -9.81 13.08 -1.47
C GLN A 127 -8.77 12.71 -0.41
N ALA A 128 -9.22 12.47 0.82
CA ALA A 128 -8.34 12.00 1.89
C ALA A 128 -7.74 10.63 1.53
N GLY A 129 -8.56 9.68 1.08
CA GLY A 129 -8.13 8.36 0.65
C GLY A 129 -7.08 8.41 -0.48
N LEU A 130 -7.26 9.31 -1.45
CA LEU A 130 -6.30 9.55 -2.51
C LEU A 130 -4.93 10.00 -1.99
N VAL A 131 -4.91 10.94 -1.05
CA VAL A 131 -3.66 11.43 -0.45
C VAL A 131 -2.95 10.30 0.29
N PHE A 132 -3.68 9.49 1.07
CA PHE A 132 -3.10 8.32 1.74
C PHE A 132 -2.58 7.28 0.76
N MET A 133 -3.23 7.10 -0.39
CA MET A 133 -2.79 6.18 -1.44
C MET A 133 -1.47 6.62 -2.09
N TRP A 134 -1.26 7.93 -2.27
CA TRP A 134 0.02 8.49 -2.71
C TRP A 134 1.13 8.33 -1.67
N PHE A 135 0.84 8.55 -0.39
CA PHE A 135 1.80 8.27 0.67
C PHE A 135 2.16 6.79 0.75
N LEU A 136 1.16 5.93 0.58
CA LEU A 136 1.35 4.48 0.58
C LEU A 136 2.24 4.04 -0.59
N PHE A 137 2.02 4.59 -1.79
CA PHE A 137 2.91 4.39 -2.93
C PHE A 137 4.36 4.83 -2.62
N GLY A 138 4.54 6.01 -2.02
CA GLY A 138 5.87 6.51 -1.66
C GLY A 138 6.58 5.58 -0.68
N THR A 139 5.89 5.11 0.36
CA THR A 139 6.47 4.19 1.35
C THR A 139 6.80 2.81 0.78
N PHE A 140 5.94 2.22 -0.05
CA PHE A 140 6.25 0.96 -0.75
C PHE A 140 7.40 1.11 -1.74
N THR A 141 7.50 2.24 -2.43
CA THR A 141 8.63 2.52 -3.33
C THR A 141 9.95 2.55 -2.55
N VAL A 142 9.98 3.24 -1.40
CA VAL A 142 11.17 3.28 -0.54
C VAL A 142 11.50 1.87 -0.02
N ALA A 143 10.51 1.10 0.43
CA ALA A 143 10.70 -0.29 0.86
C ALA A 143 11.33 -1.15 -0.24
N LEU A 144 10.77 -1.08 -1.45
CA LEU A 144 11.21 -1.83 -2.62
C LEU A 144 12.64 -1.48 -3.00
N VAL A 145 12.98 -0.18 -3.02
CA VAL A 145 14.35 0.28 -3.32
C VAL A 145 15.34 -0.22 -2.28
N LEU A 146 14.98 -0.18 -0.99
CA LEU A 146 15.85 -0.70 0.08
C LEU A 146 16.05 -2.21 -0.07
N ALA A 147 14.97 -2.98 -0.22
CA ALA A 147 15.00 -4.43 -0.40
C ALA A 147 15.82 -4.83 -1.63
N PHE A 148 15.66 -4.11 -2.75
CA PHE A 148 16.40 -4.37 -3.98
C PHE A 148 17.89 -4.03 -3.85
N ARG A 149 18.24 -2.95 -3.15
CA ARG A 149 19.64 -2.62 -2.84
C ARG A 149 20.29 -3.67 -1.96
N GLU A 150 19.56 -4.24 -1.01
CA GLU A 150 20.02 -5.34 -0.16
C GLU A 150 20.22 -6.62 -0.96
N PHE A 151 19.26 -6.98 -1.81
CA PHE A 151 19.37 -8.12 -2.72
C PHE A 151 20.62 -8.02 -3.62
N ARG A 152 20.88 -6.84 -4.21
CA ARG A 152 22.09 -6.61 -5.02
C ARG A 152 23.39 -6.69 -4.22
N ARG A 153 23.40 -6.26 -2.94
CA ARG A 153 24.59 -6.32 -2.09
C ARG A 153 24.84 -7.73 -1.54
N GLY A 154 23.80 -8.52 -1.33
CA GLY A 154 23.87 -9.92 -0.88
C GLY A 154 24.11 -10.94 -2.00
N GLY A 155 23.84 -10.58 -3.26
CA GLY A 155 24.00 -11.45 -4.44
C GLY A 155 25.43 -11.87 -4.80
N GLY A 156 26.45 -11.49 -4.00
CA GLY A 156 27.82 -12.01 -4.10
C GLY A 156 28.19 -13.03 -3.02
N SER A 157 27.33 -13.28 -2.03
CA SER A 157 27.60 -14.24 -0.95
C SER A 157 26.31 -14.76 -0.35
N VAL A 158 25.69 -15.71 -1.05
CA VAL A 158 24.87 -16.75 -0.40
C VAL A 158 25.83 -17.64 0.39
N ARG A 159 26.37 -17.11 1.49
CA ARG A 159 26.95 -17.97 2.53
C ARG A 159 25.78 -18.34 3.42
N GLY A 160 25.39 -19.62 3.32
CA GLY A 160 24.46 -20.27 4.22
C GLY A 160 24.92 -20.16 5.68
N PRO A 161 24.12 -20.70 6.62
CA PRO A 161 24.34 -20.54 8.05
C PRO A 161 25.77 -20.95 8.39
N SER A 162 26.48 -20.12 9.13
CA SER A 162 27.77 -20.44 9.71
C SER A 162 27.62 -21.56 10.74
N LEU A 163 27.46 -22.80 10.26
CA LEU A 163 27.90 -23.99 10.98
C LEU A 163 29.44 -24.03 10.88
N ALA A 164 30.07 -23.19 11.70
CA ALA A 164 31.49 -23.29 12.00
C ALA A 164 31.75 -22.73 13.41
N SER A 165 31.06 -23.32 14.39
CA SER A 165 31.61 -23.45 15.74
C SER A 165 31.78 -24.95 15.99
N MET A 166 32.70 -25.57 15.23
CA MET A 166 33.25 -26.86 15.60
C MET A 166 34.48 -26.60 16.45
N SER A 167 34.42 -27.14 17.65
CA SER A 167 35.49 -27.31 18.62
C SER A 167 36.86 -27.56 17.99
N GLN A 168 37.81 -26.64 18.19
CA GLN A 168 39.22 -27.00 18.20
C GLN A 168 39.63 -27.26 19.66
N ILE A 169 39.54 -28.53 20.02
CA ILE A 169 40.32 -29.17 21.08
C ILE A 169 41.56 -29.78 20.42
N GLY A 170 42.72 -29.59 21.04
CA GLY A 170 44.02 -30.18 20.67
C GLY A 170 45.06 -29.09 20.40
N VAL A 171 46.19 -28.99 21.10
CA VAL A 171 46.90 -29.92 21.99
C VAL A 171 47.65 -29.08 23.03
#